data_AF-A0A3B8U8P9-F1
#
_entry.id   AF-A0A3B8U8P9-F1
#
_cell.length_a   1.000
_cell.length_b   1.000
_cell.length_c   1.000
_cell.angle_alpha   90.00
_cell.angle_beta   90.00
_cell.angle_gamma   90.00
#
_symmetry.space_group_name_H-M   'P 1'
#
loop_
_entity.id
_entity.type
_entity.pdbx_description
1 polymer ?
#
loop_
_entity_poly.entity_id
_entity_poly.type
_entity_poly.pdbx_seq_one_letter_code
_entity_poly.pdbx_strand_id
1 'polypeptide(L)'
;MLEHQEISASKAEDQYIKEMAMVLEHQNQPTDEVPQQFWVDPQAFLPLNSEKLIGATNVLEKLIGDASTLIQGEINQIQKLHKKTAFWEDKISKNKALVEKNRATIQKNTIDIVYDRKNRDYWWGRAELVTLDYQSAEAAGRAEDWGWLIKKWGLKNADGTAIDVTNPSVEELCNGEASNLSGEYRSAGNRYEQAKKEKEAESYGLIRENSKYLEANETLQGYISTTYVNEIEPYQEGVLLLKELTMKLQALEQKGELATYGELRSWAESFLNDFLRVNPRVHLSIVTEFRKLASIPLPAENC
;
A
#
# COMPACT_ATOMS: atom_id res chain seq x y z
N MET A 1 29.22 17.18 -31.08
CA MET A 1 29.10 18.29 -30.11
C MET A 1 28.41 17.89 -28.80
N LEU A 2 27.65 16.80 -28.74
CA LEU A 2 27.02 16.31 -27.49
C LEU A 2 27.96 15.42 -26.63
N GLU A 3 28.88 14.67 -27.23
CA GLU A 3 29.81 13.79 -26.46
C GLU A 3 30.87 14.55 -25.64
N HIS A 4 31.20 15.79 -26.01
CA HIS A 4 32.14 16.61 -25.23
C HIS A 4 31.51 17.28 -23.99
N GLN A 5 30.16 17.33 -23.90
CA GLN A 5 29.48 17.87 -22.73
C GLN A 5 29.33 16.83 -21.61
N GLU A 6 29.12 15.55 -21.94
CA GLU A 6 28.98 14.47 -20.93
C GLU A 6 30.30 14.17 -20.21
N ILE A 7 31.44 14.23 -20.92
CA ILE A 7 32.78 14.02 -20.31
C ILE A 7 33.17 15.20 -19.41
N SER A 8 32.66 16.40 -19.67
CA SER A 8 32.89 17.60 -18.85
C SER A 8 32.09 17.58 -17.55
N ALA A 9 30.88 17.01 -17.56
CA ALA A 9 30.04 16.91 -16.36
C ALA A 9 30.55 15.83 -15.39
N SER A 10 30.97 14.67 -15.92
CA SER A 10 31.54 13.58 -15.12
C SER A 10 32.85 13.98 -14.41
N LYS A 11 33.71 14.77 -15.06
CA LYS A 11 34.93 15.30 -14.42
C LYS A 11 34.64 16.34 -13.32
N ALA A 12 33.55 17.09 -13.44
CA ALA A 12 33.14 18.05 -12.42
C ALA A 12 32.53 17.35 -11.18
N GLU A 13 31.78 16.26 -11.37
CA GLU A 13 31.28 15.42 -10.28
C GLU A 13 32.41 14.72 -9.52
N ASP A 14 33.40 14.15 -10.22
CA ASP A 14 34.55 13.49 -9.57
C ASP A 14 35.42 14.47 -8.77
N GLN A 15 35.51 15.72 -9.22
CA GLN A 15 36.26 16.77 -8.54
C GLN A 15 35.51 17.28 -7.31
N TYR A 16 34.18 17.38 -7.38
CA TYR A 16 33.33 17.74 -6.25
C TYR A 16 33.31 16.65 -5.16
N ILE A 17 33.28 15.37 -5.55
CA ILE A 17 33.36 14.24 -4.60
C ILE A 17 34.73 14.20 -3.91
N LYS A 18 35.82 14.50 -4.64
CA LYS A 18 37.16 14.61 -4.04
C LYS A 18 37.29 15.79 -3.09
N GLU A 19 36.73 16.95 -3.42
CA GLU A 19 36.74 18.12 -2.53
C GLU A 19 35.88 17.88 -1.29
N MET A 20 34.73 17.21 -1.40
CA MET A 20 33.92 16.81 -0.24
C MET A 20 34.62 15.78 0.66
N ALA A 21 35.34 14.81 0.08
CA ALA A 21 36.12 13.84 0.85
C ALA A 21 37.27 14.51 1.62
N MET A 22 37.92 15.52 1.02
CA MET A 22 38.99 16.29 1.67
C MET A 22 38.47 17.20 2.79
N VAL A 23 37.25 17.75 2.65
CA VAL A 23 36.56 18.51 3.72
C VAL A 23 36.15 17.60 4.88
N LEU A 24 35.74 16.37 4.61
CA LEU A 24 35.41 15.38 5.65
C LEU A 24 36.67 14.85 6.38
N GLU A 25 37.82 14.76 5.71
CA GLU A 25 39.10 14.43 6.35
C GLU A 25 39.67 15.58 7.19
N HIS A 26 39.49 16.84 6.78
CA HIS A 26 39.95 18.00 7.56
C HIS A 26 39.04 18.35 8.75
N GLN A 27 37.84 17.78 8.84
CA GLN A 27 36.98 17.88 10.03
C GLN A 27 37.25 16.82 11.09
N ASN A 28 38.14 15.85 10.82
CA ASN A 28 38.51 14.76 11.74
C ASN A 28 40.01 14.77 12.07
N GLN A 29 40.59 15.96 12.31
CA GLN A 29 41.80 16.01 13.14
C GLN A 29 41.38 15.95 14.61
N PRO A 30 41.84 14.95 15.39
CA PRO A 30 41.59 14.94 16.83
C PRO A 30 42.43 16.07 17.42
N THR A 31 41.78 17.17 17.80
CA THR A 31 42.31 18.02 18.86
C THR A 31 42.28 17.18 20.14
N ASP A 32 43.46 16.77 20.62
CA ASP A 32 43.70 16.03 21.87
C ASP A 32 43.28 16.79 23.16
N GLU A 33 42.36 17.73 23.04
CA GLU A 33 41.81 18.48 24.16
C GLU A 33 40.29 18.33 24.16
N VAL A 34 39.82 17.42 25.01
CA VAL A 34 38.40 17.27 25.35
C VAL A 34 37.89 18.65 25.83
N PRO A 35 36.88 19.25 25.17
CA PRO A 35 36.32 20.53 25.60
C PRO A 35 35.89 20.44 27.07
N GLN A 36 36.28 21.41 27.91
CA GLN A 36 36.00 21.42 29.35
C GLN A 36 34.51 21.24 29.72
N GLN A 37 33.59 21.40 28.76
CA GLN A 37 32.16 21.15 28.94
C GLN A 37 31.78 19.65 29.02
N PHE A 38 32.65 18.74 28.59
CA PHE A 38 32.48 17.28 28.70
C PHE A 38 33.24 16.66 29.88
N TRP A 39 33.88 17.48 30.70
CA TRP A 39 34.50 17.02 31.92
C TRP A 39 33.38 16.75 32.93
N VAL A 40 32.92 15.51 32.96
CA VAL A 40 32.14 15.00 34.09
C VAL A 40 33.05 15.12 35.30
N ASP A 41 32.64 15.93 36.28
CA ASP A 41 33.33 16.01 37.56
C ASP A 41 33.52 14.58 38.09
N PRO A 42 34.76 14.13 38.36
CA PRO A 42 35.01 12.82 38.95
C PRO A 42 34.26 12.63 40.28
N GLN A 43 33.81 13.71 40.92
CA GLN A 43 32.95 13.71 42.12
C GLN A 43 31.44 13.72 41.81
N ALA A 44 31.00 13.87 40.56
CA ALA A 44 29.60 13.71 40.16
C ALA A 44 29.17 12.24 40.09
N PHE A 45 30.14 11.31 40.10
CA PHE A 45 29.86 9.94 40.49
C PHE A 45 29.59 9.92 41.99
N LEU A 46 28.36 9.52 42.34
CA LEU A 46 27.95 9.24 43.72
C LEU A 46 29.11 8.62 44.49
N PRO A 47 29.37 9.08 45.74
CA PRO A 47 30.55 8.69 46.47
C PRO A 47 30.67 7.17 46.44
N LEU A 48 31.75 6.68 45.83
CA LEU A 48 32.16 5.28 45.73
C LEU A 48 32.21 4.54 47.09
N ASN A 49 31.87 5.24 48.18
CA ASN A 49 31.95 4.82 49.56
C ASN A 49 30.59 4.81 50.31
N SER A 50 29.45 5.11 49.67
CA SER A 50 28.15 4.76 50.28
C SER A 50 27.72 3.38 49.80
N GLU A 51 28.14 2.33 50.53
CA GLU A 51 27.75 0.95 50.24
C GLU A 51 26.22 0.75 50.19
N LYS A 52 25.46 1.58 50.91
CA LYS A 52 24.00 1.48 51.01
C LYS A 52 23.29 2.30 49.92
N LEU A 53 22.34 1.67 49.23
CA LEU A 53 21.35 2.32 48.34
C LEU A 53 20.34 3.19 49.10
N ILE A 54 20.32 3.09 50.43
CA ILE A 54 19.42 3.83 51.31
C ILE A 54 20.24 4.78 52.20
N GLY A 55 20.11 6.07 51.94
CA GLY A 55 20.61 7.15 52.79
C GLY A 55 19.81 8.42 52.57
N ALA A 56 19.18 8.94 53.64
CA ALA A 56 18.49 10.23 53.86
C ALA A 56 17.49 10.78 52.80
N THR A 57 17.44 10.21 51.60
CA THR A 57 16.60 10.56 50.46
C THR A 57 16.16 9.26 49.80
N ASN A 58 14.89 9.14 49.40
CA ASN A 58 14.35 7.94 48.76
C ASN A 58 14.92 7.77 47.33
N VAL A 59 16.21 7.43 47.23
CA VAL A 59 16.92 7.28 45.94
C VAL A 59 16.34 6.14 45.10
N LEU A 60 15.90 5.05 45.74
CA LEU A 60 15.24 3.93 45.06
C LEU A 60 13.89 4.35 44.44
N GLU A 61 13.05 5.08 45.17
CA GLU A 61 11.79 5.62 44.62
C GLU A 61 12.06 6.54 43.43
N LYS A 62 13.11 7.37 43.51
CA LYS A 62 13.53 8.23 42.39
C LYS A 62 13.95 7.40 41.16
N LEU A 63 14.82 6.41 41.32
CA LEU A 63 15.26 5.54 40.22
C LEU A 63 14.10 4.76 39.60
N ILE A 64 13.16 4.28 40.42
CA ILE A 64 11.92 3.65 39.95
C ILE A 64 11.08 4.65 39.15
N GLY A 65 10.96 5.90 39.62
CA GLY A 65 10.26 6.98 38.92
C GLY A 65 10.91 7.34 37.58
N ASP A 66 12.24 7.46 37.55
CA ASP A 66 13.01 7.76 36.34
C ASP A 66 12.87 6.62 35.30
N ALA A 67 13.01 5.36 35.73
CA ALA A 67 12.81 4.19 34.88
C ALA A 67 11.37 4.12 34.34
N SER A 68 10.37 4.41 35.18
CA SER A 68 8.95 4.46 34.77
C SER A 68 8.68 5.56 33.75
N THR A 69 9.34 6.72 33.89
CA THR A 69 9.22 7.84 32.94
C THR A 69 9.82 7.47 31.59
N LEU A 70 10.98 6.81 31.56
CA LEU A 70 11.59 6.30 30.34
C LEU A 70 10.69 5.26 29.66
N ILE A 71 10.16 4.28 30.40
CA ILE A 71 9.20 3.29 29.89
C ILE A 71 8.01 3.99 29.22
N GLN A 72 7.44 5.01 29.88
CA GLN A 72 6.33 5.75 29.31
C GLN A 72 6.72 6.51 28.03
N GLY A 73 7.94 7.07 27.98
CA GLY A 73 8.51 7.68 26.79
C GLY A 73 8.57 6.72 25.61
N GLU A 74 9.10 5.51 25.82
CA GLU A 74 9.20 4.48 24.78
C GLU A 74 7.83 3.96 24.35
N ILE A 75 6.91 3.73 25.30
CA ILE A 75 5.51 3.37 24.99
C ILE A 75 4.85 4.44 24.10
N ASN A 76 5.10 5.72 24.37
CA ASN A 76 4.56 6.80 23.53
C ASN A 76 5.12 6.76 22.10
N GLN A 77 6.39 6.39 21.92
CA GLN A 77 6.96 6.21 20.57
C GLN A 77 6.32 5.01 19.86
N ILE A 78 6.21 3.87 20.53
CA ILE A 78 5.52 2.68 20.00
C ILE A 78 4.09 3.04 19.56
N GLN A 79 3.35 3.78 20.39
CA GLN A 79 1.99 4.22 20.05
C GLN A 79 1.94 5.16 18.82
N LYS A 80 2.92 6.06 18.66
CA LYS A 80 3.01 6.91 17.46
C LYS A 80 3.25 6.07 16.21
N LEU A 81 4.13 5.07 16.30
CA LEU A 81 4.43 4.16 15.20
C LEU A 81 3.21 3.30 14.85
N HIS A 82 2.50 2.75 15.85
CA HIS A 82 1.24 2.01 15.60
C HIS A 82 0.16 2.87 14.94
N LYS A 83 0.04 4.16 15.28
CA LYS A 83 -0.89 5.06 14.59
C LYS A 83 -0.52 5.23 13.11
N LYS A 84 0.78 5.33 12.82
CA LYS A 84 1.30 5.44 11.45
C LYS A 84 1.06 4.15 10.65
N THR A 85 1.31 2.98 11.23
CA THR A 85 1.05 1.69 10.58
C THR A 85 -0.44 1.46 10.36
N ALA A 86 -1.29 1.78 11.34
CA ALA A 86 -2.75 1.67 11.22
C ALA A 86 -3.30 2.54 10.08
N PHE A 87 -2.74 3.74 9.87
CA PHE A 87 -3.09 4.57 8.72
C PHE A 87 -2.76 3.91 7.38
N TRP A 88 -1.61 3.26 7.26
CA TRP A 88 -1.24 2.52 6.05
C TRP A 88 -2.12 1.28 5.83
N GLU A 89 -2.46 0.55 6.90
CA GLU A 89 -3.36 -0.60 6.85
C GLU A 89 -4.78 -0.21 6.39
N ASP A 90 -5.30 0.93 6.87
CA ASP A 90 -6.57 1.49 6.40
C ASP A 90 -6.51 1.84 4.90
N LYS A 91 -5.40 2.43 4.45
CA LYS A 91 -5.20 2.74 3.03
C LYS A 91 -5.15 1.47 2.16
N ILE A 92 -4.46 0.42 2.62
CA ILE A 92 -4.46 -0.89 1.94
C ILE A 92 -5.88 -1.45 1.86
N SER A 93 -6.64 -1.37 2.95
CA SER A 93 -8.02 -1.88 3.01
C SER A 93 -8.94 -1.15 2.03
N LYS A 94 -8.81 0.18 1.93
CA LYS A 94 -9.55 0.99 0.94
C LYS A 94 -9.17 0.64 -0.50
N ASN A 95 -7.88 0.47 -0.78
CA ASN A 95 -7.41 0.05 -2.09
C ASN A 95 -7.95 -1.34 -2.47
N LYS A 96 -7.95 -2.30 -1.53
CA LYS A 96 -8.52 -3.65 -1.75
C LYS A 96 -10.02 -3.58 -2.08
N ALA A 97 -10.79 -2.76 -1.35
CA ALA A 97 -12.20 -2.56 -1.63
C ALA A 97 -12.45 -1.97 -3.02
N LEU A 98 -11.61 -1.01 -3.45
CA LEU A 98 -11.70 -0.42 -4.78
C LEU A 98 -11.34 -1.42 -5.89
N VAL A 99 -10.29 -2.22 -5.70
CA VAL A 99 -9.92 -3.30 -6.62
C VAL A 99 -11.06 -4.30 -6.79
N GLU A 100 -11.74 -4.68 -5.70
CA GLU A 100 -12.87 -5.60 -5.76
C GLU A 100 -14.06 -5.01 -6.52
N LYS A 101 -14.37 -3.72 -6.28
CA LYS A 101 -15.39 -3.01 -7.05
C LYS A 101 -15.05 -2.98 -8.55
N ASN A 102 -13.80 -2.68 -8.89
CA ASN A 102 -13.33 -2.65 -10.27
C ASN A 102 -13.41 -4.04 -10.92
N ARG A 103 -13.06 -5.11 -10.19
CA ARG A 103 -13.20 -6.50 -10.66
C ARG A 103 -14.65 -6.85 -10.98
N ALA A 104 -15.60 -6.46 -10.12
CA ALA A 104 -17.02 -6.68 -10.37
C ALA A 104 -17.49 -5.95 -11.64
N THR A 105 -17.03 -4.71 -11.88
CA THR A 105 -17.34 -3.98 -13.12
C THR A 105 -16.75 -4.68 -14.36
N ILE A 106 -15.48 -5.11 -14.31
CA ILE A 106 -14.85 -5.84 -15.42
C ILE A 106 -15.61 -7.14 -15.74
N GLN A 107 -16.03 -7.88 -14.71
CA GLN A 107 -16.83 -9.10 -14.88
C GLN A 107 -18.19 -8.78 -15.53
N LYS A 108 -18.87 -7.74 -15.05
CA LYS A 108 -20.14 -7.29 -15.65
C LYS A 108 -19.96 -6.90 -17.12
N ASN A 109 -18.94 -6.12 -17.44
CA ASN A 109 -18.64 -5.73 -18.82
C ASN A 109 -18.40 -6.96 -19.71
N THR A 110 -17.70 -7.97 -19.20
CA THR A 110 -17.47 -9.23 -19.91
C THR A 110 -18.77 -9.98 -20.18
N ILE A 111 -19.66 -10.09 -19.17
CA ILE A 111 -20.98 -10.72 -19.31
C ILE A 111 -21.82 -9.96 -20.33
N ASP A 112 -21.86 -8.63 -20.25
CA ASP A 112 -22.66 -7.80 -21.13
C ASP A 112 -22.17 -7.90 -22.58
N ILE A 113 -20.84 -7.94 -22.82
CA ILE A 113 -20.28 -8.15 -24.17
C ILE A 113 -20.74 -9.50 -24.77
N VAL A 114 -20.78 -10.56 -23.96
CA VAL A 114 -21.24 -11.88 -24.43
C VAL A 114 -22.74 -11.86 -24.74
N TYR A 115 -23.54 -11.21 -23.90
CA TYR A 115 -24.97 -11.05 -24.12
C TYR A 115 -25.28 -10.22 -25.37
N ASP A 116 -24.65 -9.05 -25.51
CA ASP A 116 -24.84 -8.17 -26.65
C ASP A 116 -24.37 -8.84 -27.96
N ARG A 117 -23.34 -9.69 -27.91
CA ARG A 117 -22.90 -10.50 -29.06
C ARG A 117 -24.00 -11.45 -29.52
N LYS A 118 -24.63 -12.17 -28.60
CA LYS A 118 -25.73 -13.09 -28.91
C LYS A 118 -26.92 -12.33 -29.52
N ASN A 119 -27.24 -11.16 -28.97
CA ASN A 119 -28.30 -10.31 -29.51
C ASN A 119 -27.96 -9.80 -30.91
N ARG A 120 -26.73 -9.34 -31.15
CA ARG A 120 -26.26 -8.97 -32.49
C ARG A 120 -26.42 -10.13 -33.46
N ASP A 121 -25.90 -11.32 -33.11
CA ASP A 121 -25.93 -12.50 -33.98
C ASP A 121 -27.37 -12.91 -34.31
N TYR A 122 -28.27 -12.83 -33.33
CA TYR A 122 -29.70 -13.04 -33.54
C TYR A 122 -30.29 -12.06 -34.56
N TRP A 123 -30.07 -10.75 -34.38
CA TRP A 123 -30.62 -9.73 -35.28
C TRP A 123 -29.98 -9.76 -36.68
N TRP A 124 -28.69 -10.04 -36.77
CA TRP A 124 -27.98 -10.23 -38.04
C TRP A 124 -28.50 -11.45 -38.80
N GLY A 125 -28.65 -12.60 -38.14
CA GLY A 125 -29.22 -13.79 -38.78
C GLY A 125 -30.66 -13.56 -39.26
N ARG A 126 -31.45 -12.78 -38.51
CA ARG A 126 -32.79 -12.37 -38.95
C ARG A 126 -32.76 -11.46 -40.17
N ALA A 127 -31.80 -10.53 -40.25
CA ALA A 127 -31.63 -9.67 -41.43
C ALA A 127 -31.33 -10.49 -42.69
N GLU A 128 -30.44 -11.49 -42.60
CA GLU A 128 -30.09 -12.37 -43.71
C GLU A 128 -31.28 -13.22 -44.19
N LEU A 129 -32.04 -13.79 -43.25
CA LEU A 129 -33.27 -14.54 -43.56
C LEU A 129 -34.31 -13.66 -44.26
N VAL A 130 -34.50 -12.43 -43.79
CA VAL A 130 -35.41 -11.47 -44.42
C VAL A 130 -34.93 -11.16 -45.84
N THR A 131 -33.64 -10.86 -46.05
CA THR A 131 -33.10 -10.61 -47.40
C THR A 131 -33.29 -11.81 -48.35
N LEU A 132 -33.02 -13.04 -47.89
CA LEU A 132 -33.19 -14.26 -48.70
C LEU A 132 -34.66 -14.53 -49.05
N ASP A 133 -35.56 -14.35 -48.08
CA ASP A 133 -37.01 -14.50 -48.28
C ASP A 133 -37.51 -13.48 -49.33
N TYR A 134 -37.07 -12.22 -49.26
CA TYR A 134 -37.38 -11.19 -50.27
C TYR A 134 -36.82 -11.52 -51.66
N GLN A 135 -35.55 -11.93 -51.76
CA GLN A 135 -34.92 -12.32 -53.04
C GLN A 135 -35.63 -13.52 -53.68
N SER A 136 -36.06 -14.48 -52.86
CA SER A 136 -36.79 -15.67 -53.33
C SER A 136 -38.18 -15.29 -53.87
N ALA A 137 -38.85 -14.34 -53.23
CA ALA A 137 -40.15 -13.82 -53.67
C ALA A 137 -40.07 -13.05 -54.99
N GLU A 138 -39.05 -12.19 -55.11
CA GLU A 138 -38.77 -11.43 -56.32
C GLU A 138 -38.47 -12.35 -57.51
N ALA A 139 -37.65 -13.38 -57.31
CA ALA A 139 -37.33 -14.38 -58.33
C ALA A 139 -38.52 -15.28 -58.70
N ALA A 140 -39.43 -15.55 -57.76
CA ALA A 140 -40.58 -16.41 -57.99
C ALA A 140 -41.72 -15.73 -58.77
N GLY A 141 -41.82 -14.40 -58.72
CA GLY A 141 -42.76 -13.60 -59.54
C GLY A 141 -44.25 -13.96 -59.37
N ARG A 142 -44.62 -14.73 -58.32
CA ARG A 142 -45.96 -15.28 -58.10
C ARG A 142 -46.61 -14.61 -56.89
N ALA A 143 -47.85 -14.14 -57.06
CA ALA A 143 -48.61 -13.46 -56.02
C ALA A 143 -48.83 -14.30 -54.74
N GLU A 144 -48.88 -15.63 -54.85
CA GLU A 144 -49.06 -16.55 -53.71
C GLU A 144 -47.85 -16.56 -52.76
N ASP A 145 -46.63 -16.46 -53.29
CA ASP A 145 -45.39 -16.45 -52.50
C ASP A 145 -45.26 -15.12 -51.71
N TRP A 146 -45.73 -14.02 -52.30
CA TRP A 146 -45.83 -12.71 -51.65
C TRP A 146 -46.88 -12.69 -50.53
N GLY A 147 -48.06 -13.28 -50.76
CA GLY A 147 -49.11 -13.40 -49.74
C GLY A 147 -48.65 -14.21 -48.52
N TRP A 148 -47.83 -15.24 -48.72
CA TRP A 148 -47.23 -15.99 -47.62
C TRP A 148 -46.22 -15.16 -46.81
N LEU A 149 -45.38 -14.37 -47.47
CA LEU A 149 -44.40 -13.51 -46.81
C LEU A 149 -45.05 -12.38 -46.00
N ILE A 150 -46.06 -11.71 -46.56
CA ILE A 150 -46.86 -10.69 -45.86
C ILE A 150 -47.45 -11.27 -44.57
N LYS A 151 -48.01 -12.49 -44.64
CA LYS A 151 -48.62 -13.18 -43.49
C LYS A 151 -47.58 -13.67 -42.47
N LYS A 152 -46.45 -14.21 -42.92
CA LYS A 152 -45.38 -14.75 -42.05
C LYS A 152 -44.66 -13.66 -41.27
N TRP A 153 -44.46 -12.49 -41.89
CA TRP A 153 -43.69 -11.39 -41.32
C TRP A 153 -44.56 -10.27 -40.73
N GLY A 154 -45.88 -10.35 -40.91
CA GLY A 154 -46.83 -9.38 -40.34
C GLY A 154 -46.71 -7.99 -40.97
N LEU A 155 -46.35 -7.93 -42.25
CA LEU A 155 -46.16 -6.68 -42.98
C LEU A 155 -47.50 -5.97 -43.15
N LYS A 156 -47.49 -4.64 -43.04
CA LYS A 156 -48.65 -3.75 -43.17
C LYS A 156 -48.27 -2.58 -44.07
N ASN A 157 -49.26 -1.92 -44.66
CA ASN A 157 -49.04 -0.64 -45.34
C ASN A 157 -48.51 0.40 -44.33
N ALA A 158 -47.88 1.49 -44.82
CA ALA A 158 -47.35 2.56 -43.97
C ALA A 158 -48.41 3.23 -43.06
N ASP A 159 -49.69 3.17 -43.43
CA ASP A 159 -50.83 3.64 -42.64
C ASP A 159 -51.35 2.62 -41.61
N GLY A 160 -50.71 1.45 -41.51
CA GLY A 160 -51.05 0.38 -40.56
C GLY A 160 -52.18 -0.55 -41.01
N THR A 161 -52.68 -0.41 -42.25
CA THR A 161 -53.69 -1.31 -42.84
C THR A 161 -53.07 -2.61 -43.37
N ALA A 162 -53.88 -3.67 -43.51
CA ALA A 162 -53.40 -4.97 -44.02
C ALA A 162 -53.07 -4.86 -45.52
N ILE A 163 -51.92 -5.41 -45.93
CA ILE A 163 -51.49 -5.44 -47.34
C ILE A 163 -52.34 -6.50 -48.06
N ASP A 164 -53.10 -6.08 -49.07
CA ASP A 164 -53.84 -6.98 -49.93
C ASP A 164 -52.93 -7.57 -51.01
N VAL A 165 -53.00 -8.89 -51.21
CA VAL A 165 -52.09 -9.68 -52.05
C VAL A 165 -52.23 -9.32 -53.54
N THR A 166 -53.36 -8.70 -53.92
CA THR A 166 -53.68 -8.20 -55.26
C THR A 166 -53.43 -6.71 -55.47
N ASN A 167 -52.87 -6.01 -54.49
CA ASN A 167 -52.73 -4.55 -54.52
C ASN A 167 -51.47 -4.10 -55.31
N PRO A 168 -51.57 -3.11 -56.23
CA PRO A 168 -50.40 -2.44 -56.82
C PRO A 168 -49.38 -1.93 -55.77
N SER A 169 -49.82 -1.67 -54.55
CA SER A 169 -48.95 -1.32 -53.42
C SER A 169 -48.00 -2.44 -52.99
N VAL A 170 -48.19 -3.71 -53.42
CA VAL A 170 -47.18 -4.78 -53.25
C VAL A 170 -45.92 -4.44 -54.06
N GLU A 171 -46.06 -3.82 -55.23
CA GLU A 171 -44.95 -3.30 -56.04
C GLU A 171 -44.27 -2.09 -55.37
N GLU A 172 -45.03 -1.24 -54.66
CA GLU A 172 -44.46 -0.11 -53.86
C GLU A 172 -43.78 -0.57 -52.55
N LEU A 173 -44.31 -1.61 -51.88
CA LEU A 173 -43.66 -2.27 -50.75
C LEU A 173 -42.36 -2.98 -51.15
N CYS A 174 -42.29 -3.48 -52.40
CA CYS A 174 -41.08 -3.98 -53.02
C CYS A 174 -40.08 -2.87 -53.39
N ASN A 175 -40.51 -1.61 -53.50
CA ASN A 175 -39.69 -0.50 -54.02
C ASN A 175 -39.11 0.47 -52.96
N GLY A 176 -39.26 0.24 -51.65
CA GLY A 176 -38.53 1.11 -50.70
C GLY A 176 -38.63 0.89 -49.19
N GLU A 177 -39.69 0.26 -48.65
CA GLU A 177 -39.86 0.18 -47.19
C GLU A 177 -39.26 -1.09 -46.58
N ALA A 178 -39.28 -2.22 -47.30
CA ALA A 178 -38.64 -3.47 -46.90
C ALA A 178 -37.11 -3.43 -46.88
N SER A 179 -36.51 -2.64 -47.78
CA SER A 179 -35.07 -2.42 -47.85
C SER A 179 -34.50 -1.84 -46.56
N ASN A 180 -35.32 -1.08 -45.82
CA ASN A 180 -34.89 -0.46 -44.57
C ASN A 180 -34.90 -1.44 -43.39
N LEU A 181 -35.72 -2.51 -43.40
CA LEU A 181 -35.82 -3.45 -42.28
C LEU A 181 -34.51 -4.23 -42.06
N SER A 182 -33.88 -4.68 -43.14
CA SER A 182 -32.56 -5.33 -43.09
C SER A 182 -31.47 -4.35 -42.64
N GLY A 183 -31.56 -3.07 -43.04
CA GLY A 183 -30.69 -1.98 -42.60
C GLY A 183 -30.88 -1.64 -41.12
N GLU A 184 -32.10 -1.65 -40.62
CA GLU A 184 -32.45 -1.46 -39.21
C GLU A 184 -31.91 -2.60 -38.34
N TYR A 185 -32.09 -3.86 -38.75
CA TYR A 185 -31.49 -5.01 -38.05
C TYR A 185 -29.96 -5.00 -38.07
N ARG A 186 -29.35 -4.60 -39.19
CA ARG A 186 -27.89 -4.45 -39.29
C ARG A 186 -27.37 -3.26 -38.48
N SER A 187 -28.07 -2.14 -38.45
CA SER A 187 -27.69 -0.95 -37.67
C SER A 187 -27.78 -1.20 -36.17
N ALA A 188 -28.80 -1.95 -35.72
CA ALA A 188 -28.88 -2.46 -34.36
C ALA A 188 -27.70 -3.39 -34.02
N GLY A 189 -27.27 -4.22 -34.99
CA GLY A 189 -26.06 -5.03 -34.88
C GLY A 189 -24.76 -4.21 -34.87
N ASN A 190 -24.67 -3.10 -35.60
CA ASN A 190 -23.45 -2.25 -35.63
C ASN A 190 -23.23 -1.47 -34.32
N ARG A 191 -24.31 -1.17 -33.57
CA ARG A 191 -24.20 -0.58 -32.22
C ARG A 191 -23.44 -1.47 -31.24
N TYR A 192 -23.40 -2.79 -31.49
CA TYR A 192 -22.61 -3.74 -30.71
C TYR A 192 -21.11 -3.44 -30.75
N GLU A 193 -20.53 -3.25 -31.93
CA GLU A 193 -19.06 -3.10 -32.04
C GLU A 193 -18.57 -1.82 -31.36
N GLN A 194 -19.38 -0.76 -31.37
CA GLN A 194 -19.09 0.46 -30.62
C GLN A 194 -19.21 0.23 -29.11
N ALA A 195 -20.33 -0.34 -28.63
CA ALA A 195 -20.53 -0.63 -27.22
C ALA A 195 -19.49 -1.61 -26.65
N LYS A 196 -19.07 -2.59 -27.46
CA LYS A 196 -17.99 -3.53 -27.14
C LYS A 196 -16.67 -2.79 -26.95
N LYS A 197 -16.28 -1.93 -27.90
CA LYS A 197 -15.04 -1.15 -27.80
C LYS A 197 -15.03 -0.25 -26.57
N GLU A 198 -16.16 0.38 -26.24
CA GLU A 198 -16.29 1.24 -25.04
C GLU A 198 -16.11 0.41 -23.75
N LYS A 199 -16.80 -0.73 -23.63
CA LYS A 199 -16.68 -1.64 -22.47
C LYS A 199 -15.29 -2.26 -22.34
N GLU A 200 -14.65 -2.62 -23.46
CA GLU A 200 -13.27 -3.12 -23.48
C GLU A 200 -12.30 -2.03 -23.03
N ALA A 201 -12.43 -0.80 -23.55
CA ALA A 201 -11.61 0.33 -23.14
C ALA A 201 -11.76 0.66 -21.64
N GLU A 202 -12.98 0.66 -21.11
CA GLU A 202 -13.24 0.81 -19.68
C GLU A 202 -12.56 -0.32 -18.88
N SER A 203 -12.75 -1.57 -19.30
CA SER A 203 -12.16 -2.74 -18.64
C SER A 203 -10.63 -2.67 -18.60
N TYR A 204 -9.98 -2.29 -19.71
CA TYR A 204 -8.54 -2.09 -19.76
C TYR A 204 -8.08 -0.94 -18.84
N GLY A 205 -8.83 0.15 -18.79
CA GLY A 205 -8.58 1.25 -17.87
C GLY A 205 -8.59 0.80 -16.41
N LEU A 206 -9.63 0.06 -16.02
CA LEU A 206 -9.79 -0.48 -14.66
C LEU A 206 -8.72 -1.53 -14.32
N ILE A 207 -8.31 -2.37 -15.27
CA ILE A 207 -7.21 -3.34 -15.06
C ILE A 207 -5.92 -2.60 -14.74
N ARG A 208 -5.57 -1.56 -15.52
CA ARG A 208 -4.37 -0.76 -15.29
C ARG A 208 -4.42 -0.02 -13.94
N GLU A 209 -5.60 0.47 -13.57
CA GLU A 209 -5.81 1.12 -12.27
C GLU A 209 -5.62 0.11 -11.11
N ASN A 210 -6.18 -1.09 -11.23
CA ASN A 210 -6.01 -2.16 -10.25
C ASN A 210 -4.52 -2.52 -10.06
N SER A 211 -3.74 -2.62 -11.13
CA SER A 211 -2.30 -2.87 -11.02
C SER A 211 -1.59 -1.82 -10.17
N LYS A 212 -1.93 -0.53 -10.35
CA LYS A 212 -1.36 0.56 -9.54
C LYS A 212 -1.71 0.43 -8.07
N TYR A 213 -2.96 0.09 -7.75
CA TYR A 213 -3.37 -0.10 -6.35
C TYR A 213 -2.70 -1.32 -5.71
N LEU A 214 -2.50 -2.40 -6.46
CA LEU A 214 -1.82 -3.60 -5.97
C LEU A 214 -0.34 -3.32 -5.69
N GLU A 215 0.37 -2.66 -6.60
CA GLU A 215 1.77 -2.25 -6.41
C GLU A 215 1.93 -1.29 -5.22
N ALA A 216 1.01 -0.32 -5.09
CA ALA A 216 1.00 0.57 -3.94
C ALA A 216 0.76 -0.18 -2.62
N ASN A 217 -0.09 -1.21 -2.62
CA ASN A 217 -0.33 -2.04 -1.44
C ASN A 217 0.91 -2.85 -1.03
N GLU A 218 1.62 -3.43 -1.99
CA GLU A 218 2.87 -4.16 -1.73
C GLU A 218 3.93 -3.24 -1.10
N THR A 219 4.07 -2.03 -1.65
CA THR A 219 4.99 -1.02 -1.12
C THR A 219 4.61 -0.62 0.31
N LEU A 220 3.33 -0.34 0.56
CA LEU A 220 2.84 0.00 1.90
C LEU A 220 3.01 -1.16 2.89
N GLN A 221 2.80 -2.39 2.46
CA GLN A 221 3.02 -3.58 3.29
C GLN A 221 4.50 -3.70 3.66
N GLY A 222 5.41 -3.42 2.71
CA GLY A 222 6.85 -3.34 2.97
C GLY A 222 7.21 -2.30 4.04
N TYR A 223 6.62 -1.10 3.96
CA TYR A 223 6.81 -0.08 5.00
C TYR A 223 6.28 -0.51 6.37
N ILE A 224 5.09 -1.12 6.42
CA ILE A 224 4.52 -1.63 7.67
C ILE A 224 5.47 -2.66 8.29
N SER A 225 5.87 -3.69 7.52
CA SER A 225 6.77 -4.74 8.00
C SER A 225 8.10 -4.17 8.46
N THR A 226 8.67 -3.22 7.71
CA THR A 226 9.94 -2.57 8.06
C THR A 226 9.83 -1.77 9.36
N THR A 227 8.77 -0.98 9.54
CA THR A 227 8.54 -0.21 10.77
C THR A 227 8.32 -1.14 11.96
N TYR A 228 7.66 -2.29 11.80
CA TYR A 228 7.55 -3.27 12.89
C TYR A 228 8.91 -3.82 13.31
N VAL A 229 9.68 -4.34 12.34
CA VAL A 229 10.95 -5.06 12.60
C VAL A 229 12.09 -4.13 13.05
N ASN A 230 12.16 -2.93 12.49
CA ASN A 230 13.30 -2.02 12.68
C ASN A 230 13.04 -0.86 13.65
N GLU A 231 11.77 -0.58 13.96
CA GLU A 231 11.42 0.52 14.87
C GLU A 231 10.64 -0.01 16.08
N ILE A 232 9.48 -0.65 15.88
CA ILE A 232 8.60 -1.05 16.99
C ILE A 232 9.21 -2.15 17.86
N GLU A 233 9.72 -3.24 17.27
CA GLU A 233 10.35 -4.35 17.99
C GLU A 233 11.50 -3.88 18.89
N PRO A 234 12.49 -3.11 18.38
CA PRO A 234 13.54 -2.49 19.21
C PRO A 234 13.03 -1.69 20.41
N TYR A 235 11.99 -0.88 20.23
CA TYR A 235 11.37 -0.14 21.33
C TYR A 235 10.68 -1.07 22.34
N GLN A 236 10.01 -2.13 21.87
CA GLN A 236 9.39 -3.13 22.74
C GLN A 236 10.44 -3.90 23.57
N GLU A 237 11.53 -4.32 22.93
CA GLU A 237 12.69 -4.93 23.60
C GLU A 237 13.30 -3.97 24.64
N GLY A 238 13.43 -2.68 24.30
CA GLY A 238 13.87 -1.65 25.24
C GLY A 238 12.94 -1.43 26.43
N VAL A 239 11.61 -1.48 26.21
CA VAL A 239 10.62 -1.43 27.29
C VAL A 239 10.76 -2.66 28.21
N LEU A 240 11.00 -3.85 27.67
CA LEU A 240 11.24 -5.05 28.46
C LEU A 240 12.51 -4.89 29.32
N LEU A 241 13.60 -4.39 28.73
CA LEU A 241 14.86 -4.12 29.44
C LEU A 241 14.64 -3.20 30.66
N LEU A 242 13.91 -2.09 30.45
CA LEU A 242 13.63 -1.12 31.52
C LEU A 242 12.65 -1.67 32.56
N LYS A 243 11.68 -2.50 32.17
CA LYS A 243 10.76 -3.15 33.11
C LYS A 243 11.48 -4.10 34.07
N GLU A 244 12.42 -4.89 33.55
CA GLU A 244 13.25 -5.79 34.37
C GLU A 244 14.12 -5.00 35.35
N LEU A 245 14.66 -3.85 34.94
CA LEU A 245 15.35 -2.93 35.86
C LEU A 245 14.41 -2.43 36.96
N THR A 246 13.22 -1.96 36.62
CA THR A 246 12.23 -1.48 37.58
C THR A 246 11.85 -2.57 38.59
N MET A 247 11.63 -3.81 38.12
CA MET A 247 11.36 -4.95 39.00
C MET A 247 12.52 -5.24 39.94
N LYS A 248 13.76 -5.17 39.46
CA LYS A 248 14.94 -5.32 40.31
C LYS A 248 15.04 -4.22 41.37
N LEU A 249 14.79 -2.96 40.99
CA LEU A 249 14.82 -1.82 41.89
C LEU A 249 13.75 -1.96 42.99
N GLN A 250 12.53 -2.40 42.65
CA GLN A 250 11.47 -2.70 43.62
C GLN A 250 11.84 -3.86 44.57
N ALA A 251 12.49 -4.90 44.06
CA ALA A 251 12.97 -6.00 44.90
C ALA A 251 14.07 -5.54 45.88
N LEU A 252 14.92 -4.59 45.48
CA LEU A 252 15.92 -3.98 46.35
C LEU A 252 15.29 -3.04 47.39
N GLU A 253 14.24 -2.31 47.03
CA GLU A 253 13.45 -1.50 47.97
C GLU A 253 12.87 -2.34 49.10
N GLN A 254 12.35 -3.54 48.78
CA GLN A 254 11.86 -4.49 49.78
C GLN A 254 12.95 -5.03 50.72
N LYS A 255 14.23 -5.01 50.32
CA LYS A 255 15.37 -5.42 51.16
C LYS A 255 15.80 -4.35 52.17
N GLY A 256 15.27 -3.13 52.08
CA GLY A 256 15.60 -2.05 53.00
C GLY A 256 17.12 -1.75 53.04
N GLU A 257 17.66 -1.52 54.22
CA GLU A 257 19.05 -1.02 54.43
C GLU A 257 20.18 -1.93 53.91
N LEU A 258 19.85 -3.14 53.44
CA LEU A 258 20.80 -4.11 52.89
C LEU A 258 21.02 -3.97 51.38
N ALA A 259 20.21 -3.16 50.68
CA ALA A 259 20.40 -2.92 49.26
C ALA A 259 21.69 -2.10 49.03
N THR A 260 22.51 -2.51 48.06
CA THR A 260 23.77 -1.84 47.71
C THR A 260 23.86 -1.57 46.21
N TYR A 261 24.55 -0.48 45.83
CA TYR A 261 24.82 -0.20 44.41
C TYR A 261 25.67 -1.30 43.76
N GLY A 262 26.53 -1.97 44.54
CA GLY A 262 27.30 -3.12 44.07
C GLY A 262 26.41 -4.30 43.66
N GLU A 263 25.36 -4.60 44.43
CA GLU A 263 24.40 -5.65 44.08
C GLU A 263 23.62 -5.30 42.81
N LEU A 264 23.13 -4.05 42.70
CA LEU A 264 22.41 -3.60 41.51
C LEU A 264 23.30 -3.68 40.27
N ARG A 265 24.52 -3.15 40.35
CA ARG A 265 25.46 -3.11 39.23
C ARG A 265 25.90 -4.50 38.79
N SER A 266 26.27 -5.37 39.73
CA SER A 266 26.70 -6.75 39.42
C SER A 266 25.61 -7.54 38.70
N TRP A 267 24.36 -7.38 39.12
CA TRP A 267 23.22 -7.99 38.43
C TRP A 267 22.99 -7.36 37.06
N ALA A 268 22.96 -6.02 36.99
CA ALA A 268 22.60 -5.29 35.78
C ALA A 268 23.62 -5.48 34.66
N GLU A 269 24.92 -5.57 34.97
CA GLU A 269 25.97 -5.86 33.98
C GLU A 269 25.80 -7.26 33.37
N SER A 270 25.58 -8.30 34.20
CA SER A 270 25.36 -9.66 33.70
C SER A 270 24.07 -9.75 32.88
N PHE A 271 22.98 -9.20 33.41
CA PHE A 271 21.68 -9.22 32.76
C PHE A 271 21.70 -8.48 31.42
N LEU A 272 22.27 -7.27 31.36
CA LEU A 272 22.34 -6.50 30.13
C LEU A 272 23.13 -7.23 29.04
N ASN A 273 24.24 -7.88 29.40
CA ASN A 273 25.05 -8.64 28.44
C ASN A 273 24.28 -9.84 27.87
N ASP A 274 23.55 -10.58 28.71
CA ASP A 274 22.73 -11.70 28.25
C ASP A 274 21.51 -11.23 27.45
N PHE A 275 20.89 -10.11 27.86
CA PHE A 275 19.75 -9.53 27.18
C PHE A 275 20.11 -9.07 25.76
N LEU A 276 21.24 -8.38 25.59
CA LEU A 276 21.69 -7.89 24.28
C LEU A 276 22.15 -9.00 23.34
N ARG A 277 22.58 -10.15 23.86
CA ARG A 277 22.86 -11.35 23.04
C ARG A 277 21.59 -11.90 22.39
N VAL A 278 20.47 -11.84 23.10
CA VAL A 278 19.17 -12.30 22.62
C VAL A 278 18.47 -11.22 21.79
N ASN A 279 18.62 -9.96 22.19
CA ASN A 279 17.93 -8.79 21.63
C ASN A 279 18.97 -7.76 21.13
N PRO A 280 19.66 -8.01 20.01
CA PRO A 280 20.75 -7.16 19.54
C PRO A 280 20.27 -5.84 18.92
N ARG A 281 18.95 -5.69 18.69
CA ARG A 281 18.37 -4.56 17.96
C ARG A 281 17.85 -3.46 18.87
N VAL A 282 17.90 -3.63 20.19
CA VAL A 282 17.53 -2.60 21.17
C VAL A 282 18.25 -1.29 20.86
N HIS A 283 17.52 -0.18 20.89
CA HIS A 283 18.10 1.13 20.65
C HIS A 283 19.21 1.47 21.65
N LEU A 284 20.36 1.92 21.13
CA LEU A 284 21.51 2.29 21.94
C LEU A 284 21.19 3.38 22.98
N SER A 285 20.27 4.30 22.67
CA SER A 285 19.80 5.30 23.63
C SER A 285 19.19 4.65 24.89
N ILE A 286 18.38 3.61 24.72
CA ILE A 286 17.74 2.90 25.82
C ILE A 286 18.78 2.12 26.63
N VAL A 287 19.74 1.47 25.95
CA VAL A 287 20.86 0.79 26.61
C VAL A 287 21.71 1.77 27.43
N THR A 288 21.92 2.97 26.91
CA THR A 288 22.68 4.03 27.57
C THR A 288 21.95 4.53 28.82
N GLU A 289 20.64 4.78 28.74
CA GLU A 289 19.84 5.16 29.91
C GLU A 289 19.76 4.04 30.96
N PHE A 290 19.64 2.77 30.54
CA PHE A 290 19.72 1.63 31.45
C PHE A 290 21.06 1.62 32.20
N ARG A 291 22.18 1.79 31.49
CA ARG A 291 23.52 1.81 32.10
C ARG A 291 23.66 2.94 33.12
N LYS A 292 23.15 4.13 32.80
CA LYS A 292 23.14 5.28 33.73
C LYS A 292 22.35 4.97 34.99
N LEU A 293 21.13 4.44 34.86
CA LEU A 293 20.27 4.11 36.00
C LEU A 293 20.86 2.99 36.89
N ALA A 294 21.57 2.03 36.29
CA ALA A 294 22.21 0.94 37.00
C ALA A 294 23.65 1.25 37.48
N SER A 295 24.12 2.50 37.30
CA SER A 295 25.49 2.92 37.63
C SER A 295 26.58 2.05 36.97
N ILE A 296 26.30 1.55 35.76
CA ILE A 296 27.25 0.82 34.92
C ILE A 296 28.07 1.84 34.14
N PRO A 297 29.42 1.75 34.14
CA PRO A 297 30.26 2.62 33.32
C PRO A 297 29.86 2.51 31.85
N LEU A 298 29.79 3.65 31.18
CA LEU A 298 29.65 3.67 29.74
C LEU A 298 30.97 3.15 29.13
N PRO A 299 30.90 2.34 28.04
CA PRO A 299 32.09 2.01 27.27
C PRO A 299 32.76 3.30 26.78
N ALA A 300 34.09 3.32 26.70
CA ALA A 300 34.86 4.50 26.31
C ALA A 300 34.44 5.11 24.95
N GLU A 301 33.82 4.30 24.08
CA GLU A 301 33.31 4.71 22.77
C GLU A 301 32.01 5.54 22.82
N ASN A 302 31.35 5.59 23.97
CA ASN A 302 30.06 6.27 24.18
C ASN A 302 30.12 7.42 25.21
N CYS A 303 31.33 7.87 25.57
CA CYS A 303 31.60 8.95 26.51
C CYS A 303 31.87 10.27 25.80
#